data_AF-A0A2U3QLA8-F1
#
_entry.id   AF-A0A2U3QLA8-F1
#
_cell.length_a   1.000
_cell.length_b   1.000
_cell.length_c   1.000
_cell.angle_alpha   90.00
_cell.angle_beta   90.00
_cell.angle_gamma   90.00
#
_symmetry.space_group_name_H-M   'P 1'
#
loop_
_entity.id
_entity.type
_entity.pdbx_description
1 polymer ?
#
loop_
_entity_poly.entity_id
_entity_poly.type
_entity_poly.pdbx_seq_one_letter_code
_entity_poly.pdbx_strand_id
1 'polypeptide(L)'
;MNMPEYVTVQEVRRVCKELGIRDWSRLKKSAVTSEEATKILKKSDAQGMKIDIDQFRAGLEVELEHGIVFKTYNVTNNHPLLTGKIVLAHFMESLDYYRRLEVMEIEGDLFKAVAGRKQEKARKYMTRLAYAKAALAKAEAGQLK
;
A
#
# COMPACT_ATOMS: atom_id res chain seq x y z
N MET A 1 -0.92 11.49 26.34
CA MET A 1 -2.29 10.92 26.42
C MET A 1 -2.22 9.48 25.94
N ASN A 2 -2.78 8.51 26.66
CA ASN A 2 -2.88 7.13 26.15
C ASN A 2 -4.04 7.09 25.15
N MET A 3 -3.73 6.77 23.88
CA MET A 3 -4.75 6.61 22.85
C MET A 3 -5.53 5.30 23.09
N PRO A 4 -6.86 5.31 22.98
CA PRO A 4 -7.63 4.08 23.09
C PRO A 4 -7.42 3.20 21.84
N GLU A 5 -7.66 1.90 21.99
CA GLU A 5 -7.72 0.98 20.86
C GLU A 5 -9.09 1.11 20.18
N TYR A 6 -9.12 1.70 18.99
CA TYR A 6 -10.37 1.92 18.23
C TYR A 6 -10.85 0.68 17.48
N VAL A 7 -9.92 -0.19 17.06
CA VAL A 7 -10.20 -1.41 16.30
C VAL A 7 -9.47 -2.55 16.96
N THR A 8 -10.20 -3.51 17.53
CA THR A 8 -9.56 -4.59 18.29
C THR A 8 -8.97 -5.67 17.38
N VAL A 9 -7.94 -6.37 17.85
CA VAL A 9 -7.41 -7.57 17.19
C VAL A 9 -8.49 -8.64 16.95
N GLN A 10 -9.47 -8.75 17.86
CA GLN A 10 -10.58 -9.70 17.70
C GLN A 10 -11.48 -9.32 16.52
N GLU A 11 -11.74 -8.03 16.33
CA GLU A 11 -12.51 -7.53 15.20
C GLU A 11 -11.80 -7.81 13.86
N VAL A 12 -10.47 -7.56 13.80
CA VAL A 12 -9.67 -7.88 12.61
C VAL A 12 -9.78 -9.36 12.27
N ARG A 13 -9.65 -10.25 13.26
CA ARG A 13 -9.79 -11.71 13.05
C ARG A 13 -11.17 -12.10 12.54
N ARG A 14 -12.23 -11.51 13.10
CA ARG A 14 -13.62 -11.75 12.69
C ARG A 14 -13.80 -11.38 11.22
N VAL A 15 -13.38 -10.18 10.83
CA VAL A 15 -13.53 -9.70 9.44
C VAL A 15 -12.65 -10.49 8.47
N CYS A 16 -11.41 -10.81 8.82
CA CYS A 16 -10.57 -11.69 8.00
C CYS A 16 -11.23 -13.05 7.75
N LYS A 17 -11.85 -13.64 8.77
CA LYS A 17 -12.60 -14.90 8.66
C LYS A 17 -13.83 -14.76 7.76
N GLU A 18 -14.61 -13.70 7.91
CA GLU A 18 -15.80 -13.42 7.08
C GLU A 18 -15.45 -13.17 5.61
N LEU A 19 -14.30 -12.53 5.34
CA LEU A 19 -13.78 -12.34 4.00
C LEU A 19 -13.15 -13.62 3.43
N GLY A 20 -12.85 -14.62 4.25
CA GLY A 20 -12.12 -15.82 3.86
C GLY A 20 -10.70 -15.51 3.41
N ILE A 21 -9.99 -14.66 4.15
CA ILE A 21 -8.59 -14.28 3.92
C ILE A 21 -7.71 -14.66 5.12
N ARG A 22 -6.39 -14.52 4.97
CA ARG A 22 -5.46 -14.78 6.10
C ARG A 22 -5.74 -13.82 7.25
N ASP A 23 -5.38 -14.22 8.46
CA ASP A 23 -5.49 -13.35 9.65
C ASP A 23 -4.47 -12.20 9.59
N TRP A 24 -4.93 -11.02 9.16
CA TRP A 24 -4.09 -9.83 9.00
C TRP A 24 -3.54 -9.28 10.32
N SER A 25 -4.14 -9.64 11.46
CA SER A 25 -3.60 -9.30 12.78
C SER A 25 -2.30 -10.03 13.11
N ARG A 26 -1.95 -11.07 12.33
CA ARG A 26 -0.77 -11.94 12.56
C ARG A 26 0.28 -11.84 11.45
N LEU A 27 0.08 -11.00 10.45
CA LEU A 27 1.03 -10.83 9.36
C LEU A 27 2.40 -10.40 9.89
N LYS A 28 3.44 -10.96 9.26
CA LYS A 28 4.85 -10.62 9.52
C LYS A 28 5.47 -9.80 8.40
N LYS A 29 4.80 -9.73 7.25
CA LYS A 29 5.18 -9.00 6.05
C LYS A 29 3.93 -8.37 5.47
N SER A 30 4.08 -7.22 4.82
CA SER A 30 3.01 -6.49 4.14
C SER A 30 2.47 -7.20 2.90
N ALA A 31 3.02 -8.35 2.50
CA ALA A 31 2.64 -9.07 1.29
C ALA A 31 1.15 -9.50 1.29
N VAL A 32 0.41 -9.04 0.29
CA VAL A 32 -1.02 -9.32 0.06
C VAL A 32 -1.18 -10.20 -1.18
N THR A 33 -2.06 -11.20 -1.15
CA THR A 33 -2.32 -12.01 -2.36
C THR A 33 -3.32 -11.30 -3.29
N SER A 34 -3.28 -11.60 -4.59
CA SER A 34 -4.27 -11.08 -5.55
C SER A 34 -5.71 -11.45 -5.17
N GLU A 35 -5.90 -12.63 -4.58
CA GLU A 35 -7.20 -13.09 -4.10
C GLU A 35 -7.70 -12.24 -2.93
N GLU A 36 -6.83 -11.95 -1.96
CA GLU A 36 -7.16 -11.08 -0.81
C GLU A 36 -7.52 -9.68 -1.27
N ALA A 37 -6.68 -9.07 -2.13
CA ALA A 37 -6.96 -7.75 -2.70
C ALA A 37 -8.31 -7.73 -3.43
N THR A 38 -8.62 -8.78 -4.20
CA THR A 38 -9.89 -8.88 -4.93
C THR A 38 -11.09 -8.98 -3.97
N LYS A 39 -10.98 -9.80 -2.93
CA LYS A 39 -12.04 -9.97 -1.92
C LYS A 39 -12.29 -8.67 -1.16
N ILE A 40 -11.22 -7.96 -0.79
CA ILE A 40 -11.31 -6.66 -0.09
C ILE A 40 -11.92 -5.61 -1.01
N LEU A 41 -11.46 -5.49 -2.26
CA LEU A 41 -11.99 -4.51 -3.21
C LEU A 41 -13.47 -4.75 -3.50
N LYS A 42 -13.90 -6.00 -3.70
CA LYS A 42 -15.31 -6.37 -3.91
C LYS A 42 -16.22 -6.01 -2.73
N LYS A 43 -15.67 -5.93 -1.52
CA LYS A 43 -16.40 -5.56 -0.30
C LYS A 43 -16.24 -4.08 0.06
N SER A 44 -15.43 -3.35 -0.71
CA SER A 44 -15.23 -1.91 -0.56
C SER A 44 -16.08 -1.15 -1.57
N ASP A 45 -16.58 0.02 -1.19
CA ASP A 45 -17.29 0.89 -2.12
C ASP A 45 -16.27 1.73 -2.90
N ALA A 46 -16.01 1.33 -4.14
CA ALA A 46 -15.09 2.02 -5.04
C ALA A 46 -15.70 3.26 -5.71
N GLN A 47 -16.95 3.64 -5.40
CA GLN A 47 -17.61 4.84 -5.93
C GLN A 47 -17.54 4.98 -7.47
N GLY A 48 -17.55 3.85 -8.20
CA GLY A 48 -17.48 3.83 -9.66
C GLY A 48 -16.08 4.01 -10.26
N MET A 49 -15.02 4.10 -9.45
CA MET A 49 -13.63 4.16 -9.92
C MET A 49 -13.24 2.89 -10.70
N LYS A 50 -12.51 3.08 -11.80
CA LYS A 50 -11.89 1.98 -12.54
C LYS A 50 -10.53 1.65 -11.93
N ILE A 51 -10.54 0.78 -10.93
CA ILE A 51 -9.35 0.44 -10.14
C ILE A 51 -8.64 -0.77 -10.76
N ASP A 52 -7.35 -0.59 -11.05
CA ASP A 52 -6.43 -1.68 -11.35
C ASP A 52 -6.18 -2.50 -10.08
N ILE A 53 -6.48 -3.79 -10.10
CA ILE A 53 -6.37 -4.67 -8.94
C ILE A 53 -4.93 -4.81 -8.43
N ASP A 54 -3.94 -4.75 -9.33
CA ASP A 54 -2.53 -4.84 -8.92
C ASP A 54 -2.08 -3.56 -8.19
N GLN A 55 -2.67 -2.42 -8.54
CA GLN A 55 -2.44 -1.15 -7.84
C GLN A 55 -3.14 -1.11 -6.50
N PHE A 56 -4.38 -1.60 -6.43
CA PHE A 56 -5.08 -1.74 -5.16
C PHE A 56 -4.32 -2.66 -4.22
N ARG A 57 -3.81 -3.80 -4.73
CA ARG A 57 -2.95 -4.70 -3.97
C ARG A 57 -1.70 -3.97 -3.48
N ALA A 58 -0.95 -3.29 -4.36
CA ALA A 58 0.24 -2.55 -3.96
C ALA A 58 -0.05 -1.50 -2.88
N GLY A 59 -1.16 -0.77 -3.00
CA GLY A 59 -1.60 0.16 -1.97
C GLY A 59 -1.89 -0.51 -0.63
N LEU A 60 -2.57 -1.66 -0.62
CA LEU A 60 -2.77 -2.43 0.61
C LEU A 60 -1.45 -2.84 1.27
N GLU A 61 -0.44 -3.22 0.48
CA GLU A 61 0.88 -3.58 1.01
C GLU A 61 1.57 -2.38 1.68
N VAL A 62 1.50 -1.20 1.05
CA VAL A 62 2.02 0.05 1.63
C VAL A 62 1.31 0.38 2.94
N GLU A 63 -0.02 0.38 2.97
CA GLU A 63 -0.77 0.74 4.18
C GLU A 63 -0.58 -0.25 5.33
N LEU A 64 -0.27 -1.52 5.03
CA LEU A 64 0.06 -2.52 6.05
C LEU A 64 1.40 -2.27 6.75
N GLU A 65 2.31 -1.49 6.16
CA GLU A 65 3.58 -1.16 6.81
C GLU A 65 3.37 -0.36 8.10
N HIS A 66 2.33 0.46 8.18
CA HIS A 66 1.94 1.18 9.40
C HIS A 66 1.69 0.22 10.57
N GLY A 67 1.01 -0.91 10.34
CA GLY A 67 0.73 -1.89 11.38
C GLY A 67 1.87 -2.88 11.65
N ILE A 68 2.67 -3.20 10.63
CA ILE A 68 3.68 -4.26 10.69
C ILE A 68 5.07 -3.71 11.07
N VAL A 69 5.50 -2.64 10.40
CA VAL A 69 6.83 -2.04 10.54
C VAL A 69 6.78 -0.93 11.58
N PHE A 70 5.80 -0.03 11.49
CA PHE A 70 5.73 1.18 12.30
C PHE A 70 4.68 1.10 13.42
N LYS A 71 4.80 0.09 14.29
CA LYS A 71 3.79 -0.25 15.31
C LYS A 71 3.26 0.92 16.16
N THR A 72 4.07 1.95 16.40
CA THR A 72 3.66 3.16 17.13
C THR A 72 2.61 3.99 16.39
N TYR A 73 2.52 3.86 15.06
CA TYR A 73 1.53 4.50 14.20
C TYR A 73 0.43 3.53 13.71
N ASN A 74 0.35 2.34 14.32
CA ASN A 74 -0.69 1.38 14.00
C ASN A 74 -2.05 1.80 14.61
N VAL A 75 -2.98 2.23 13.76
CA VAL A 75 -4.31 2.68 14.19
C VAL A 75 -5.45 1.73 13.82
N THR A 76 -5.20 0.78 12.91
CA THR A 76 -6.24 -0.13 12.38
C THR A 76 -6.07 -1.59 12.81
N ASN A 77 -4.93 -1.94 13.41
CA ASN A 77 -4.53 -3.33 13.65
C ASN A 77 -4.54 -4.20 12.37
N ASN A 78 -4.29 -3.58 11.21
CA ASN A 78 -4.37 -4.19 9.88
C ASN A 78 -5.78 -4.64 9.50
N HIS A 79 -6.82 -3.93 9.94
CA HIS A 79 -8.19 -4.25 9.56
C HIS A 79 -8.40 -4.16 8.04
N PRO A 80 -8.69 -5.27 7.33
CA PRO A 80 -8.58 -5.33 5.87
C PRO A 80 -9.46 -4.32 5.13
N LEU A 81 -10.69 -4.11 5.59
CA LEU A 81 -11.61 -3.13 4.98
C LEU A 81 -11.26 -1.67 5.32
N LEU A 82 -10.63 -1.40 6.45
CA LEU A 82 -10.22 -0.03 6.81
C LEU A 82 -8.94 0.32 6.05
N THR A 83 -7.99 -0.62 5.98
CA THR A 83 -6.82 -0.52 5.10
C THR A 83 -7.26 -0.28 3.65
N GLY A 84 -8.22 -1.07 3.14
CA GLY A 84 -8.78 -0.85 1.80
C GLY A 84 -9.41 0.53 1.61
N LYS A 85 -10.13 1.07 2.61
CA LYS A 85 -10.70 2.42 2.54
C LYS A 85 -9.62 3.52 2.46
N ILE A 86 -8.49 3.36 3.13
CA ILE A 86 -7.36 4.30 3.04
C ILE A 86 -6.80 4.31 1.62
N VAL A 87 -6.59 3.12 1.04
CA VAL A 87 -6.16 2.97 -0.36
C VAL A 87 -7.14 3.65 -1.33
N LEU A 88 -8.44 3.45 -1.13
CA LEU A 88 -9.47 4.08 -1.96
C LEU A 88 -9.51 5.61 -1.80
N ALA A 89 -9.29 6.13 -0.59
CA ALA A 89 -9.22 7.57 -0.37
C ALA A 89 -8.09 8.20 -1.19
N HIS A 90 -6.92 7.56 -1.25
CA HIS A 90 -5.82 8.01 -2.09
C HIS A 90 -6.12 7.91 -3.59
N PHE A 91 -6.84 6.87 -4.02
CA PHE A 91 -7.31 6.79 -5.41
C PHE A 91 -8.32 7.86 -5.81
N MET A 92 -9.08 8.41 -4.85
CA MET A 92 -9.93 9.57 -5.09
C MET A 92 -9.13 10.85 -5.34
N GLU A 93 -7.92 10.96 -4.80
CA GLU A 93 -7.00 12.07 -5.07
C GLU A 93 -6.36 11.89 -6.46
N SER A 94 -5.82 10.71 -6.73
CA SER A 94 -5.36 10.32 -8.07
C SER A 94 -5.26 8.80 -8.24
N LEU A 95 -5.70 8.27 -9.39
CA LEU A 95 -5.63 6.82 -9.67
C LEU A 95 -4.19 6.30 -9.81
N ASP A 96 -3.21 7.18 -9.94
CA ASP A 96 -1.79 6.88 -9.99
C ASP A 96 -1.03 7.13 -8.67
N TYR A 97 -1.76 7.41 -7.58
CA TYR A 97 -1.18 7.78 -6.28
C TYR A 97 -0.03 6.86 -5.83
N TYR A 98 -0.26 5.55 -5.77
CA TYR A 98 0.76 4.61 -5.31
C TYR A 98 1.95 4.47 -6.27
N ARG A 99 1.79 4.79 -7.57
CA ARG A 99 2.92 4.89 -8.50
C ARG A 99 3.76 6.12 -8.23
N ARG A 100 3.12 7.25 -7.92
CA ARG A 100 3.82 8.48 -7.49
C ARG A 100 4.57 8.26 -6.18
N LEU A 101 3.92 7.58 -5.24
CA LEU A 101 4.53 7.24 -3.95
C LEU A 101 5.77 6.36 -4.13
N GLU A 102 5.70 5.31 -4.94
CA GLU A 102 6.86 4.45 -5.20
C GLU A 102 8.05 5.25 -5.78
N VAL A 103 7.80 6.18 -6.70
CA VAL A 103 8.86 7.05 -7.23
C VAL A 103 9.51 7.88 -6.11
N MET A 104 8.69 8.53 -5.27
CA MET A 104 9.17 9.34 -4.15
C MET A 104 9.99 8.52 -3.14
N GLU A 105 9.53 7.33 -2.78
CA GLU A 105 10.22 6.45 -1.84
C GLU A 105 11.59 5.99 -2.39
N ILE A 106 11.65 5.61 -3.67
CA ILE A 106 12.90 5.21 -4.31
C ILE A 106 13.87 6.41 -4.39
N GLU A 107 13.39 7.62 -4.66
CA GLU A 107 14.22 8.84 -4.64
C GLU A 107 14.84 9.08 -3.26
N GLY A 108 14.06 8.90 -2.18
CA GLY A 108 14.54 8.98 -0.81
C GLY A 108 15.60 7.91 -0.48
N ASP A 109 15.38 6.67 -0.91
CA ASP A 109 16.32 5.57 -0.74
C ASP A 109 17.61 5.76 -1.56
N LEU A 110 17.49 6.27 -2.78
CA LEU A 110 18.63 6.63 -3.62
C LEU A 110 19.47 7.73 -2.95
N PHE A 111 18.83 8.79 -2.44
CA PHE A 111 19.51 9.86 -1.72
C PHE A 111 20.29 9.32 -0.52
N LYS A 112 19.65 8.48 0.33
CA LYS A 112 20.32 7.82 1.47
C LYS A 112 21.50 6.95 1.03
N ALA A 113 21.39 6.24 -0.10
CA ALA A 113 22.47 5.41 -0.62
C ALA A 113 23.66 6.25 -1.12
N VAL A 114 23.39 7.35 -1.84
CA VAL A 114 24.42 8.28 -2.33
C VAL A 114 25.12 8.98 -1.16
N ALA A 115 24.36 9.56 -0.23
CA ALA A 115 24.89 10.21 0.96
C ALA A 115 25.75 9.24 1.81
N GLY A 116 25.33 7.98 1.91
CA GLY A 116 26.07 6.92 2.57
C GLY A 116 27.22 6.30 1.76
N ARG A 117 27.54 6.83 0.56
CA ARG A 117 28.56 6.31 -0.36
C ARG A 117 28.39 4.83 -0.75
N LYS A 118 27.16 4.32 -0.73
CA LYS A 118 26.80 2.93 -1.06
C LYS A 118 26.57 2.77 -2.57
N GLN A 119 27.65 2.80 -3.35
CA GLN A 119 27.59 2.88 -4.81
C GLN A 119 26.75 1.76 -5.46
N GLU A 120 26.88 0.52 -5.01
CA GLU A 120 26.11 -0.60 -5.57
C GLU A 120 24.61 -0.45 -5.31
N LYS A 121 24.22 -0.06 -4.10
CA LYS A 121 22.82 0.23 -3.76
C LYS A 121 22.29 1.42 -4.56
N ALA A 122 23.08 2.48 -4.71
CA ALA A 122 22.70 3.64 -5.50
C ALA A 122 22.43 3.24 -6.97
N ARG A 123 23.29 2.43 -7.60
CA ARG A 123 23.05 1.91 -8.95
C ARG A 123 21.74 1.12 -9.03
N LYS A 124 21.50 0.20 -8.08
CA LYS A 124 20.25 -0.57 -8.02
C LYS A 124 19.01 0.33 -7.90
N TYR A 125 19.06 1.36 -7.06
CA TYR A 125 17.97 2.30 -6.90
C TYR A 125 17.77 3.20 -8.13
N MET A 126 18.84 3.62 -8.81
CA MET A 126 18.72 4.35 -10.09
C MET A 126 18.00 3.53 -11.15
N THR A 127 18.36 2.24 -11.29
CA THR A 127 17.67 1.33 -12.21
C THR A 127 16.20 1.17 -11.83
N ARG A 128 15.90 0.93 -10.55
CA ARG A 128 14.50 0.81 -10.08
C ARG A 128 13.71 2.10 -10.31
N LEU A 129 14.32 3.26 -10.06
CA LEU A 129 13.70 4.58 -10.27
C LEU A 129 13.33 4.80 -11.73
N ALA A 130 14.20 4.41 -12.67
CA ALA A 130 13.91 4.51 -14.09
C ALA A 130 12.67 3.69 -14.49
N TYR A 131 12.57 2.44 -13.99
CA TYR A 131 11.38 1.61 -14.23
C TYR A 131 10.11 2.19 -13.59
N ALA A 132 10.20 2.69 -12.34
CA ALA A 132 9.07 3.29 -11.65
C ALA A 132 8.57 4.56 -12.37
N LYS A 133 9.49 5.44 -12.80
CA LYS A 133 9.14 6.63 -13.59
C LYS A 133 8.52 6.28 -14.94
N ALA A 134 9.03 5.25 -15.63
CA ALA A 134 8.42 4.79 -16.88
C ALA A 134 7.01 4.22 -16.67
N ALA A 135 6.79 3.47 -15.58
CA ALA A 135 5.47 2.94 -15.23
C ALA A 135 4.48 4.07 -14.88
N LEU A 136 4.91 5.08 -14.13
CA LEU A 136 4.13 6.28 -13.83
C LEU A 136 3.79 7.05 -15.12
N ALA A 137 4.79 7.35 -15.96
CA ALA A 137 4.57 8.06 -17.21
C ALA A 137 3.58 7.35 -18.14
N LYS A 138 3.61 6.00 -18.19
CA LYS A 138 2.62 5.21 -18.94
C LYS A 138 1.21 5.36 -18.36
N ALA A 139 1.07 5.40 -17.04
CA ALA A 139 -0.21 5.59 -16.37
C ALA A 139 -0.75 7.02 -16.58
N GLU A 140 0.11 8.04 -16.54
CA GLU A 140 -0.25 9.43 -16.84
C GLU A 140 -0.66 9.60 -18.31
N ALA A 141 0.09 9.02 -19.25
CA ALA A 141 -0.24 9.05 -20.66
C ALA A 141 -1.61 8.41 -20.97
N GLY A 142 -1.99 7.36 -20.23
CA GLY A 142 -3.32 6.74 -20.36
C GLY A 142 -4.48 7.61 -19.86
N GLN A 143 -4.20 8.69 -19.12
CA GLN A 143 -5.19 9.65 -18.63
C GLN A 143 -5.33 10.87 -19.55
N LEU A 144 -4.32 11.14 -20.38
CA LEU A 144 -4.39 12.19 -21.40
C LEU A 144 -5.28 11.69 -22.55
N LYS A 145 -6.46 12.31 -22.69
CA LYS A 145 -7.33 12.20 -23.87
C LYS A 145 -7.25 13.47 -24.68
#